data_AF-A0A267KED3-F1
#
_entry.id   AF-A0A267KED3-F1
#
_cell.length_a   1.000
_cell.length_b   1.000
_cell.length_c   1.000
_cell.angle_alpha   90.00
_cell.angle_beta   90.00
_cell.angle_gamma   90.00
#
_symmetry.space_group_name_H-M   'P 1'
#
loop_
_entity.id
_entity.type
_entity.pdbx_description
1 polymer ?
#
loop_
_entity_poly.entity_id
_entity_poly.type
_entity_poly.pdbx_seq_one_letter_code
_entity_poly.pdbx_strand_id
1 'polypeptide(L)'
;MALQHLAPASKPAPKPAPVKAVRAEKPTLAVPGRPAVTQPPDRYGFVEGKQYAIETINSMPAMARSVRGRNDLIQTLKRSAAGKPVSQALGIWSVIDVIEEAQQ
;
A
#
# COMPACT_ATOMS: atom_id res chain seq x y z
N MET A 1 64.03 -2.16 33.87
CA MET A 1 64.26 -2.82 32.56
C MET A 1 63.62 -4.20 32.62
N ALA A 2 62.79 -4.54 31.62
CA ALA A 2 62.36 -5.89 31.17
C ALA A 2 61.66 -6.81 32.19
N LEU A 3 60.68 -7.69 31.90
CA LEU A 3 59.88 -8.10 30.74
C LEU A 3 58.90 -9.19 31.28
N GLN A 4 57.79 -9.44 30.56
CA GLN A 4 57.02 -10.71 30.50
C GLN A 4 56.04 -11.04 31.66
N HIS A 5 54.85 -11.63 31.47
CA HIS A 5 54.01 -12.08 30.34
C HIS A 5 52.66 -12.58 30.90
N LEU A 6 51.68 -12.80 30.01
CA LEU A 6 50.49 -13.67 30.11
C LEU A 6 49.13 -13.08 30.56
N ALA A 7 48.21 -13.07 29.58
CA ALA A 7 46.76 -12.97 29.73
C ALA A 7 46.16 -14.21 30.42
N PRO A 8 44.87 -14.15 30.82
CA PRO A 8 43.93 -15.03 30.11
C PRO A 8 42.57 -14.41 29.76
N ALA A 9 42.14 -14.75 28.54
CA ALA A 9 40.82 -15.25 28.15
C ALA A 9 39.54 -14.45 28.50
N SER A 10 39.10 -13.68 27.50
CA SER A 10 37.81 -13.80 26.80
C SER A 10 36.57 -14.29 27.56
N LYS A 11 35.55 -13.41 27.62
CA LYS A 11 34.20 -13.63 27.03
C LYS A 11 33.45 -12.29 26.95
N PRO A 12 33.29 -11.67 25.77
CA PRO A 12 32.29 -10.63 25.58
C PRO A 12 30.90 -11.28 25.51
N ALA A 13 29.97 -10.79 26.33
CA ALA A 13 28.56 -11.16 26.26
C ALA A 13 28.00 -10.91 24.84
N PRO A 14 27.13 -11.79 24.31
CA PRO A 14 26.57 -11.61 22.98
C PRO A 14 25.68 -10.37 22.95
N LYS A 15 26.05 -9.40 22.09
CA LYS A 15 25.20 -8.25 21.75
C LYS A 15 23.88 -8.77 21.17
N PRO A 16 22.71 -8.25 21.59
CA PRO A 16 21.47 -8.54 20.89
C PRO A 16 21.58 -7.99 19.47
N ALA A 17 21.53 -8.88 18.48
CA ALA A 17 21.42 -8.47 17.08
C ALA A 17 20.10 -7.68 16.91
N PRO A 18 20.09 -6.56 16.19
CA PRO A 18 18.83 -5.94 15.80
C PRO A 18 18.17 -6.89 14.83
N VAL A 19 17.07 -7.51 15.25
CA VAL A 19 16.21 -8.29 14.37
C VAL A 19 15.61 -7.30 13.38
N LYS A 20 16.30 -7.07 12.26
CA LYS A 20 15.71 -6.48 11.07
C LYS A 20 14.67 -7.49 10.61
N ALA A 21 13.46 -7.33 11.11
CA ALA A 21 12.27 -7.93 10.53
C ALA A 21 12.08 -7.31 9.15
N VAL A 22 12.81 -7.82 8.16
CA VAL A 22 12.47 -7.63 6.76
C VAL A 22 11.16 -8.38 6.60
N ARG A 23 10.05 -7.67 6.81
CA ARG A 23 8.73 -8.18 6.46
C ARG A 23 8.83 -8.60 5.00
N ALA A 24 8.60 -9.88 4.74
CA ALA A 24 8.48 -10.38 3.39
C ALA A 24 7.42 -9.52 2.68
N GLU A 25 7.86 -8.68 1.75
CA GLU A 25 6.97 -8.01 0.81
C GLU A 25 6.25 -9.15 0.09
N LYS A 26 4.97 -9.35 0.40
CA LYS A 26 4.12 -10.23 -0.40
C LYS A 26 4.31 -9.79 -1.85
N PRO A 27 4.49 -10.72 -2.82
CA PRO A 27 4.51 -10.35 -4.22
C PRO A 27 3.19 -9.63 -4.48
N THR A 28 3.25 -8.32 -4.69
CA THR A 28 2.11 -7.55 -5.15
C THR A 28 1.85 -8.07 -6.56
N LEU A 29 0.96 -9.07 -6.67
CA LEU A 29 0.43 -9.50 -7.97
C LEU A 29 0.00 -8.23 -8.69
N ALA A 30 0.60 -7.97 -9.84
CA ALA A 30 0.32 -6.78 -10.61
C ALA A 30 -1.17 -6.81 -10.99
N VAL A 31 -1.98 -5.99 -10.31
CA VAL A 31 -3.40 -5.85 -10.61
C VAL A 31 -3.51 -5.02 -11.90
N PRO A 32 -4.12 -5.53 -12.98
CA PRO A 32 -4.25 -4.79 -14.22
C PRO A 32 -4.88 -3.40 -13.98
N GLY A 33 -4.19 -2.35 -14.43
CA GLY A 33 -4.62 -0.95 -14.28
C GLY A 33 -4.30 -0.30 -12.94
N ARG A 34 -3.71 -1.04 -11.97
CA ARG A 34 -3.22 -0.44 -10.71
C ARG A 34 -1.82 0.12 -10.92
N PRO A 35 -1.55 1.38 -10.55
CA PRO A 35 -0.21 1.95 -10.65
C PRO A 35 0.79 1.16 -9.80
N ALA A 36 1.99 0.92 -10.34
CA ALA A 36 3.10 0.39 -9.57
C ALA A 36 3.57 1.46 -8.56
N VAL A 37 3.66 1.10 -7.29
CA VAL A 37 4.15 2.00 -6.23
C VAL A 37 5.67 1.91 -6.21
N THR A 38 6.34 2.80 -6.95
CA THR A 38 7.81 2.88 -6.97
C THR A 38 8.35 3.84 -5.90
N GLN A 39 7.52 4.78 -5.44
CA GLN A 39 7.82 5.78 -4.41
C GLN A 39 6.57 6.04 -3.55
N PRO A 40 6.72 6.55 -2.32
CA PRO A 40 5.58 6.94 -1.50
C PRO A 40 4.71 7.97 -2.24
N PRO A 41 3.38 7.77 -2.31
CA PRO A 41 2.51 8.72 -3.00
C PRO A 41 2.50 10.06 -2.27
N ASP A 42 2.39 11.13 -3.06
CA ASP A 42 2.07 12.44 -2.53
C ASP A 42 0.72 12.38 -1.79
N ARG A 43 0.72 12.90 -0.54
CA ARG A 43 -0.46 12.82 0.34
C ARG A 43 -1.63 13.60 -0.22
N TYR A 44 -1.38 14.77 -0.80
CA TYR A 44 -2.44 15.61 -1.35
C TYR A 44 -3.13 14.92 -2.53
N GLY A 45 -2.34 14.46 -3.51
CA GLY A 45 -2.87 13.71 -4.64
C GLY A 45 -3.59 12.42 -4.21
N PHE A 46 -3.08 11.71 -3.21
CA PHE A 46 -3.76 10.52 -2.69
C PHE A 46 -5.14 10.84 -2.08
N VAL A 47 -5.23 11.88 -1.25
CA VAL A 47 -6.50 12.31 -0.64
C VAL A 47 -7.47 12.82 -1.71
N GLU A 48 -7.00 13.57 -2.69
CA GLU A 48 -7.80 14.03 -3.83
C GLU A 48 -8.38 12.85 -4.64
N GLY A 49 -7.56 11.83 -4.89
CA GLY A 49 -8.01 10.59 -5.53
C GLY A 49 -9.11 9.88 -4.75
N LYS A 50 -8.97 9.80 -3.42
CA LYS A 50 -10.01 9.24 -2.54
C LYS A 50 -11.29 10.05 -2.58
N GLN A 51 -11.18 11.38 -2.46
CA GLN A 51 -12.32 12.28 -2.48
C GLN A 51 -13.11 12.14 -3.78
N TYR A 52 -12.41 12.15 -4.92
CA TYR A 52 -13.01 11.93 -6.24
C TYR A 52 -13.78 10.60 -6.32
N ALA A 53 -13.19 9.52 -5.80
CA ALA A 53 -13.86 8.21 -5.81
C ALA A 53 -15.11 8.21 -4.92
N ILE A 54 -15.05 8.82 -3.73
CA ILE A 54 -16.19 8.96 -2.81
C ILE A 54 -17.31 9.78 -3.45
N GLU A 55 -16.99 10.91 -4.08
CA GLU A 55 -17.97 11.75 -4.80
C GLU A 55 -18.63 10.99 -5.95
N THR A 56 -17.86 10.21 -6.69
CA THR A 56 -18.37 9.36 -7.76
C THR A 56 -19.40 8.36 -7.22
N ILE A 57 -19.10 7.69 -6.12
CA ILE A 57 -20.02 6.73 -5.47
C ILE A 57 -21.28 7.45 -4.99
N ASN A 58 -21.13 8.60 -4.34
CA ASN A 58 -22.24 9.40 -3.82
C ASN A 58 -23.16 9.93 -4.93
N SER A 59 -22.64 10.12 -6.15
CA SER A 59 -23.47 10.50 -7.31
C SER A 59 -24.36 9.36 -7.83
N MET A 60 -24.06 8.10 -7.46
CA MET A 60 -24.75 6.89 -7.96
C MET A 60 -25.12 5.92 -6.83
N PRO A 61 -25.89 6.35 -5.81
CA PRO A 61 -26.14 5.54 -4.60
C PRO A 61 -26.93 4.26 -4.89
N ALA A 62 -27.72 4.22 -5.96
CA ALA A 62 -28.44 3.02 -6.38
C ALA A 62 -27.50 1.90 -6.85
N MET A 63 -26.38 2.25 -7.49
CA MET A 63 -25.41 1.26 -7.97
C MET A 63 -24.70 0.56 -6.80
N ALA A 64 -24.39 1.30 -5.74
CA ALA A 64 -23.73 0.77 -4.55
C ALA A 64 -24.54 -0.31 -3.80
N ARG A 65 -25.86 -0.40 -4.03
CA ARG A 65 -26.76 -1.33 -3.32
C ARG A 65 -26.78 -2.76 -3.89
N SER A 66 -26.28 -2.97 -5.10
CA SER A 66 -26.31 -4.30 -5.75
C SER A 66 -24.91 -4.79 -6.06
N VAL A 67 -24.72 -6.11 -6.18
CA VAL A 67 -23.42 -6.68 -6.58
C VAL A 67 -23.03 -6.20 -7.98
N ARG A 68 -23.98 -6.23 -8.94
CA ARG A 68 -23.76 -5.74 -10.30
C ARG A 68 -23.38 -4.26 -10.31
N GLY A 69 -24.14 -3.41 -9.63
CA GLY A 69 -23.85 -1.97 -9.60
C GLY A 69 -22.53 -1.63 -8.90
N ARG A 70 -22.13 -2.39 -7.87
CA ARG A 70 -20.79 -2.26 -7.28
C ARG A 70 -19.68 -2.61 -8.28
N ASN A 71 -19.87 -3.66 -9.11
CA ASN A 71 -18.93 -4.00 -10.18
C ASN A 71 -18.85 -2.89 -11.25
N ASP A 72 -19.98 -2.29 -11.62
CA ASP A 72 -20.04 -1.19 -12.58
C ASP A 72 -19.34 0.08 -12.03
N LEU A 73 -19.50 0.35 -10.73
CA LEU A 73 -18.78 1.41 -10.02
C LEU A 73 -17.27 1.15 -10.03
N ILE A 74 -16.84 -0.08 -9.74
CA ILE A 74 -15.42 -0.47 -9.78
C ILE A 74 -14.85 -0.22 -11.19
N GLN A 75 -15.55 -0.63 -12.25
CA GLN A 75 -15.08 -0.40 -13.62
C GLN A 75 -15.01 1.09 -13.98
N THR A 76 -15.97 1.88 -13.51
CA THR A 76 -15.98 3.33 -13.68
C THR A 76 -14.75 3.96 -13.00
N LEU A 77 -14.49 3.60 -11.75
CA LEU A 77 -13.34 4.08 -10.99
C LEU A 77 -12.00 3.65 -11.62
N LYS A 78 -11.89 2.40 -12.08
CA LYS A 78 -10.70 1.89 -12.79
C LYS A 78 -10.43 2.71 -14.05
N ARG A 79 -11.47 3.04 -14.83
CA ARG A 79 -11.34 3.89 -16.03
C ARG A 79 -10.90 5.31 -15.67
N SER A 80 -11.47 5.90 -14.62
CA SER A 80 -11.08 7.24 -14.16
C SER A 80 -9.64 7.30 -13.63
N ALA A 81 -9.11 6.20 -13.08
CA ALA A 81 -7.74 6.13 -12.61
C ALA A 81 -6.70 6.08 -13.75
N ALA A 82 -7.04 5.56 -14.93
CA ALA A 82 -6.10 5.29 -16.02
C ALA A 82 -5.42 6.55 -16.62
N GLY A 83 -5.97 7.75 -16.39
CA GLY A 83 -5.41 9.03 -16.86
C GLY A 83 -4.94 9.97 -15.76
N LYS A 84 -4.92 9.52 -14.50
CA LYS A 84 -4.61 10.37 -13.34
C LYS A 84 -3.15 10.21 -12.88
N PRO A 85 -2.58 11.24 -12.22
CA PRO A 85 -1.28 11.10 -11.56
C PRO A 85 -1.28 9.90 -10.61
N VAL A 86 -0.12 9.24 -10.47
CA VAL A 86 0.03 7.99 -9.68
C VAL A 86 -0.58 8.10 -8.30
N SER A 87 -0.31 9.18 -7.56
CA SER A 87 -0.87 9.40 -6.21
C SER A 87 -2.40 9.43 -6.21
N GLN A 88 -3.02 10.14 -7.16
CA GLN A 88 -4.49 10.20 -7.30
C GLN A 88 -5.06 8.85 -7.70
N ALA A 89 -4.44 8.17 -8.67
CA ALA A 89 -4.86 6.84 -9.09
C ALA A 89 -4.80 5.86 -7.91
N LEU A 90 -3.75 5.90 -7.09
CA LEU A 90 -3.65 5.09 -5.87
C LEU A 90 -4.74 5.44 -4.84
N GLY A 91 -5.09 6.72 -4.71
CA GLY A 91 -6.22 7.17 -3.90
C GLY A 91 -7.54 6.51 -4.34
N ILE A 92 -7.82 6.51 -5.66
CA ILE A 92 -8.99 5.85 -6.23
C ILE A 92 -8.96 4.34 -6.01
N TRP A 93 -7.80 3.71 -6.25
CA TRP A 93 -7.62 2.27 -6.03
C TRP A 93 -7.82 1.86 -4.56
N SER A 94 -7.47 2.71 -3.60
CA SER A 94 -7.76 2.43 -2.19
C SER A 94 -9.26 2.34 -1.88
N VAL A 95 -10.10 3.06 -2.63
CA VAL A 95 -11.57 2.98 -2.48
C VAL A 95 -12.12 1.76 -3.22
N ILE A 96 -11.56 1.42 -4.38
CA ILE A 96 -11.89 0.17 -5.09
C ILE A 96 -11.65 -1.04 -4.18
N ASP A 97 -10.47 -1.10 -3.53
CA ASP A 97 -10.12 -2.18 -2.61
C ASP A 97 -11.19 -2.35 -1.51
N VAL A 98 -11.68 -1.24 -0.92
CA VAL A 98 -12.75 -1.26 0.10
C VAL A 98 -14.09 -1.76 -0.45
N ILE A 99 -14.46 -1.38 -1.69
CA ILE A 99 -15.70 -1.87 -2.32
C ILE A 99 -15.60 -3.37 -2.59
N GLU A 100 -14.46 -3.84 -3.09
CA GLU A 100 -14.19 -5.25 -3.38
C GLU A 100 -14.19 -6.08 -2.08
N GLU A 101 -13.61 -5.56 -0.98
CA GLU A 101 -13.66 -6.20 0.35
C GLU A 101 -15.09 -6.28 0.90
N ALA A 102 -15.91 -5.23 0.73
CA ALA A 102 -17.31 -5.22 1.18
C ALA A 102 -18.24 -6.12 0.35
N GLN A 103 -17.76 -6.73 -0.73
CA GLN A 103 -18.48 -7.72 -1.54
C GLN A 103 -18.29 -9.16 -1.09
N GLN A 104 -17.24 -9.46 -0.31
CA GLN A 104 -16.96 -10.78 0.24
C GLN A 104 -17.85 -11.08 1.45
#